data_AF-A0A2J8NAE0-F1
#
_entry.id   AF-A0A2J8NAE0-F1
#
_cell.length_a   1.000
_cell.length_b   1.000
_cell.length_c   1.000
_cell.angle_alpha   90.00
_cell.angle_beta   90.00
_cell.angle_gamma   90.00
#
_symmetry.space_group_name_H-M   'P 1'
#
loop_
_entity.id
_entity.type
_entity.pdbx_description
1 polymer ?
#
loop_
_entity_poly.entity_id
_entity_poly.type
_entity_poly.pdbx_seq_one_letter_code
_entity_poly.pdbx_strand_id
1 'polypeptide(L)'
;MAQQRALPQSKETLLQSYNKRLKDDIKSIMDNFTEIIKTAKIEDETQVSRATQGEQDNYEMHVRAANIVRAGESLMKLVSDLKQFLILNDFPSVNEAIDQRNQQLRALQEE
;
A
#
# COMPACT_ATOMS: atom_id res chain seq x y z
N MET A 1 -0.89 -10.47 -32.01
CA MET A 1 -0.32 -9.69 -30.90
C MET A 1 -1.50 -9.08 -30.15
N ALA A 2 -1.68 -9.41 -28.87
CA ALA A 2 -2.77 -8.84 -28.08
C ALA A 2 -2.51 -7.33 -27.96
N GLN A 3 -3.38 -6.52 -28.53
CA GLN A 3 -3.28 -5.07 -28.47
C GLN A 3 -3.52 -4.67 -27.02
N GLN A 4 -2.45 -4.31 -26.30
CA GLN A 4 -2.56 -3.73 -24.96
C GLN A 4 -3.39 -2.45 -25.07
N ARG A 5 -4.68 -2.55 -24.76
CA ARG A 5 -5.55 -1.38 -24.61
C ARG A 5 -4.92 -0.52 -23.51
N ALA A 6 -4.61 0.73 -23.84
CA ALA A 6 -4.17 1.71 -22.86
C ALA A 6 -5.20 1.80 -21.74
N LEU A 7 -4.73 1.78 -20.49
CA LEU A 7 -5.61 1.93 -19.34
C LEU A 7 -6.21 3.35 -19.36
N PRO A 8 -7.49 3.53 -18.98
CA PRO A 8 -8.04 4.86 -18.76
C PRO A 8 -7.15 5.65 -17.79
N GLN A 9 -6.91 6.93 -18.08
CA GLN A 9 -6.03 7.81 -17.29
C GLN A 9 -6.36 7.83 -15.79
N SER A 10 -7.64 7.70 -15.44
CA SER A 10 -8.08 7.59 -14.04
C SER A 10 -7.53 6.36 -13.32
N LYS A 11 -7.40 5.22 -14.03
CA LYS A 11 -6.82 3.99 -13.50
C LYS A 11 -5.30 4.11 -13.34
N GLU A 12 -4.62 4.72 -14.30
CA GLU A 12 -3.18 4.99 -14.18
C GLU A 12 -2.87 5.90 -12.99
N THR A 13 -3.67 6.96 -12.82
CA THR A 13 -3.55 7.89 -11.67
C THR A 13 -3.78 7.16 -10.34
N LEU A 14 -4.74 6.23 -10.28
CA LEU A 14 -4.97 5.39 -9.11
C LEU A 14 -3.77 4.48 -8.82
N LEU A 15 -3.20 3.83 -9.83
CA LEU A 15 -2.01 2.98 -9.65
C LEU A 15 -0.78 3.80 -9.23
N GLN A 16 -0.64 5.04 -9.69
CA GLN A 16 0.39 5.95 -9.22
C GLN A 16 0.19 6.33 -7.75
N SER A 17 -1.06 6.56 -7.30
CA SER A 17 -1.34 6.86 -5.90
C SER A 17 -1.05 5.67 -4.99
N TYR A 18 -1.35 4.44 -5.42
CA TYR A 18 -0.95 3.20 -4.74
C TYR A 18 0.56 3.08 -4.60
N ASN A 19 1.32 3.34 -5.67
CA ASN A 19 2.78 3.34 -5.63
C ASN A 19 3.34 4.40 -4.69
N LYS A 20 2.77 5.61 -4.69
CA LYS A 20 3.17 6.68 -3.78
C LYS A 20 2.94 6.25 -2.34
N ARG A 21 1.74 5.76 -2.01
CA ARG A 21 1.37 5.28 -0.68
C ARG A 21 2.31 4.18 -0.19
N LEU A 22 2.62 3.19 -1.03
CA LEU A 22 3.58 2.13 -0.72
C LEU A 22 4.94 2.69 -0.30
N LYS A 23 5.49 3.62 -1.10
CA LYS A 23 6.80 4.23 -0.82
C LYS A 23 6.77 5.05 0.46
N ASP A 24 5.74 5.86 0.65
CA ASP A 24 5.59 6.73 1.82
C ASP A 24 5.46 5.90 3.11
N ASP A 25 4.65 4.83 3.10
CA ASP A 25 4.45 3.96 4.27
C ASP A 25 5.72 3.14 4.61
N ILE A 26 6.41 2.57 3.61
CA ILE A 26 7.68 1.86 3.83
C ILE A 26 8.74 2.81 4.39
N LYS A 27 8.86 4.01 3.80
CA LYS A 27 9.79 5.03 4.29
C LYS A 27 9.47 5.42 5.73
N SER A 28 8.19 5.64 6.06
CA SER A 28 7.76 5.93 7.42
C SER A 28 8.15 4.83 8.40
N ILE A 29 7.98 3.55 8.05
CA ILE A 29 8.37 2.43 8.91
C ILE A 29 9.89 2.44 9.18
N MET A 30 10.68 2.57 8.12
CA MET A 30 12.14 2.57 8.21
C MET A 30 12.66 3.78 9.01
N ASP A 31 12.15 4.97 8.73
CA ASP A 31 12.57 6.21 9.39
C ASP A 31 12.21 6.15 10.89
N ASN A 32 10.99 5.73 11.26
CA ASN A 32 10.61 5.59 12.66
C ASN A 32 11.43 4.52 13.40
N PHE A 33 11.69 3.37 12.76
CA PHE A 33 12.51 2.32 13.36
C PHE A 33 13.95 2.78 13.58
N THR A 34 14.55 3.45 12.59
CA THR A 34 15.90 4.01 12.68
C THR A 34 16.01 4.94 13.88
N GLU A 35 15.00 5.77 14.08
CA GLU A 35 14.99 6.72 15.18
C GLU A 35 14.80 6.05 16.55
N ILE A 36 13.97 5.00 16.67
CA ILE A 36 13.88 4.19 17.90
C ILE A 36 15.27 3.66 18.30
N ILE A 37 16.04 3.16 17.33
CA ILE A 37 17.40 2.66 17.59
C ILE A 37 18.34 3.78 18.04
N LYS A 38 18.20 4.99 17.50
CA LYS A 38 18.99 6.15 17.95
C LYS A 38 18.62 6.55 19.37
N THR A 39 17.34 6.65 19.70
CA THR A 39 16.85 7.00 21.05
C THR A 39 17.23 5.92 22.08
N ALA A 40 17.40 4.67 21.68
CA ALA A 40 17.83 3.60 22.58
C ALA A 40 19.29 3.71 23.01
N LYS A 41 20.09 4.55 22.36
CA LYS A 41 21.47 4.80 22.74
C LYS A 41 21.50 5.68 24.00
N ILE A 42 22.11 5.17 25.06
CA ILE A 42 22.32 5.92 26.29
C ILE A 42 23.46 6.91 26.07
N GLU A 43 23.19 8.20 26.25
CA GLU A 43 24.21 9.25 26.25
C GLU A 43 24.62 9.59 27.68
N ASP A 44 25.93 9.79 27.90
CA ASP A 44 26.47 10.04 29.24
C ASP A 44 26.19 11.46 29.75
N GLU A 45 26.09 12.43 28.84
CA GLU A 45 25.76 13.82 29.12
C GLU A 45 24.51 14.25 28.33
N THR A 46 23.49 14.71 29.05
CA THR A 46 22.28 15.28 28.46
C THR A 46 21.96 16.62 29.12
N GLN A 47 21.14 17.44 28.47
CA GLN A 47 20.79 18.79 28.97
C GLN A 47 19.90 18.76 30.21
N VAL A 48 19.29 17.61 30.52
CA VAL A 48 18.33 17.41 31.60
C VAL A 48 18.74 16.27 32.51
N SER A 49 18.03 16.07 33.62
CA SER A 49 18.28 14.93 34.49
C SER A 49 18.05 13.60 33.75
N ARG A 50 18.77 12.53 34.11
CA ARG A 50 18.56 11.20 33.53
C ARG A 50 17.13 10.70 33.65
N ALA A 51 16.45 11.03 34.76
CA ALA A 51 15.05 10.65 34.95
C ALA A 51 14.13 11.34 33.92
N THR A 52 14.33 12.64 33.70
CA THR A 52 13.58 13.42 32.71
C THR A 52 13.89 12.95 31.28
N GLN A 53 15.15 12.67 30.97
CA GLN A 53 15.54 12.15 29.66
C GLN A 53 14.88 10.80 29.39
N GLY A 54 14.92 9.87 30.35
CA GLY A 54 14.31 8.55 30.19
C GLY A 54 12.80 8.60 29.95
N GLU A 55 12.09 9.55 30.56
CA GLU A 55 10.66 9.77 30.30
C GLU A 55 10.43 10.31 28.89
N GLN A 56 11.21 11.31 28.44
CA GLN A 56 11.13 11.84 27.08
C GLN A 56 11.39 10.74 26.03
N ASP A 57 12.47 9.98 26.20
CA ASP A 57 12.87 8.90 25.31
C ASP A 57 11.77 7.82 25.22
N ASN A 58 11.16 7.48 26.37
CA ASN A 58 10.07 6.53 26.43
C ASN A 58 8.85 7.00 25.62
N TYR A 59 8.41 8.24 25.81
CA TYR A 59 7.31 8.80 25.02
C TYR A 59 7.63 8.85 23.53
N GLU A 60 8.84 9.27 23.18
CA GLU A 60 9.28 9.33 21.79
C GLU A 60 9.25 7.94 21.13
N MET A 61 9.81 6.92 21.79
CA MET A 61 9.78 5.55 21.31
C MET A 61 8.35 5.03 21.12
N HIS A 62 7.43 5.34 22.05
CA HIS A 62 6.03 4.96 21.93
C HIS A 62 5.34 5.58 20.72
N VAL A 63 5.55 6.89 20.49
CA VAL A 63 4.98 7.59 19.33
C VAL A 63 5.53 6.99 18.02
N ARG A 64 6.84 6.74 17.96
CA ARG A 64 7.48 6.13 16.79
C ARG A 64 6.96 4.72 16.52
N ALA A 65 6.79 3.90 17.56
CA ALA A 65 6.20 2.57 17.43
C ALA A 65 4.74 2.64 16.93
N ALA A 66 3.94 3.57 17.44
CA ALA A 66 2.58 3.78 16.96
C ALA A 66 2.53 4.18 15.48
N ASN A 67 3.47 5.04 15.03
CA ASN A 67 3.58 5.41 13.63
C ASN A 67 3.94 4.23 12.71
N ILE A 68 4.78 3.29 13.19
CA ILE A 68 5.10 2.05 12.47
C ILE A 68 3.83 1.20 12.30
N VAL A 69 3.05 0.99 13.37
CA VAL A 69 1.80 0.23 13.32
C VAL A 69 0.81 0.87 12.35
N ARG A 70 0.64 2.19 12.42
CA ARG A 70 -0.24 2.94 11.51
C ARG A 70 0.14 2.79 10.04
N ALA A 71 1.42 2.86 9.71
CA ALA A 71 1.91 2.62 8.35
C ALA A 71 1.67 1.16 7.93
N GLY A 72 1.84 0.20 8.83
CA GLY A 72 1.50 -1.21 8.60
C GLY A 72 0.02 -1.42 8.26
N GLU A 73 -0.90 -0.81 9.02
CA GLU A 73 -2.34 -0.85 8.70
C GLU A 73 -2.65 -0.21 7.34
N SER A 74 -1.96 0.89 7.01
CA SER A 74 -2.11 1.54 5.71
C SER A 74 -1.69 0.61 4.56
N LEU A 75 -0.59 -0.13 4.72
CA LEU A 75 -0.15 -1.14 3.75
C LEU A 75 -1.17 -2.30 3.62
N MET A 76 -1.78 -2.74 4.72
CA MET A 76 -2.83 -3.77 4.66
C MET A 76 -4.05 -3.31 3.87
N LYS A 77 -4.47 -2.05 4.05
CA LYS A 77 -5.54 -1.44 3.25
C LYS A 77 -5.15 -1.35 1.77
N LEU A 78 -3.91 -0.95 1.46
CA LEU A 78 -3.40 -0.93 0.09
C LEU A 78 -3.47 -2.31 -0.59
N VAL A 79 -3.11 -3.38 0.13
CA VAL A 79 -3.25 -4.76 -0.39
C VAL A 79 -4.70 -5.11 -0.69
N SER A 80 -5.64 -4.69 0.17
CA SER A 80 -7.08 -4.88 -0.07
C SER A 80 -7.54 -4.12 -1.32
N ASP A 81 -7.13 -2.85 -1.45
CA ASP A 81 -7.46 -1.99 -2.59
C ASP A 81 -6.93 -2.58 -3.92
N LEU A 82 -5.70 -3.13 -3.91
CA LEU A 82 -5.12 -3.81 -5.07
C LEU A 82 -5.90 -5.07 -5.47
N LYS A 83 -6.32 -5.89 -4.50
CA LYS A 83 -7.16 -7.06 -4.78
C LYS A 83 -8.47 -6.66 -5.42
N GLN A 84 -9.13 -5.63 -4.86
CA GLN A 84 -10.37 -5.10 -5.42
C GLN A 84 -10.16 -4.56 -6.83
N PHE A 85 -9.07 -3.82 -7.07
CA PHE A 85 -8.72 -3.33 -8.40
C PHE A 85 -8.57 -4.48 -9.40
N LEU A 86 -7.82 -5.53 -9.06
CA LEU A 86 -7.60 -6.67 -9.97
C LEU A 86 -8.89 -7.44 -10.25
N ILE A 87 -9.69 -7.72 -9.22
CA ILE A 87 -10.98 -8.41 -9.37
C ILE A 87 -11.91 -7.61 -10.29
N LEU A 88 -12.05 -6.30 -10.06
CA LEU A 88 -12.98 -5.46 -10.83
C LEU A 88 -12.52 -5.20 -12.27
N ASN A 89 -11.21 -5.19 -12.53
CA ASN A 89 -10.66 -4.92 -13.85
C ASN A 89 -10.62 -6.13 -14.80
N ASP A 90 -10.82 -7.35 -14.28
CA ASP A 90 -10.87 -8.56 -15.13
C ASP A 90 -12.28 -8.79 -15.73
N PHE A 91 -13.35 -8.26 -15.11
CA PHE A 91 -14.72 -8.44 -15.59
C PHE A 91 -14.97 -7.98 -17.03
N PRO A 92 -14.46 -6.84 -17.53
CA PRO A 92 -14.69 -6.43 -18.91
C PRO A 92 -14.16 -7.44 -19.93
N SER A 93 -12.95 -7.98 -19.71
CA SER A 93 -12.36 -8.99 -20.61
C SER A 93 -13.08 -10.33 -20.51
N VAL A 94 -13.48 -10.73 -19.30
CA VAL A 94 -14.32 -11.93 -19.09
C VAL A 94 -15.67 -11.78 -19.78
N ASN A 95 -16.33 -10.62 -19.67
CA ASN A 95 -17.60 -10.34 -20.33
C ASN A 95 -17.46 -10.37 -21.86
N GLU A 96 -16.43 -9.74 -22.42
CA GLU A 96 -16.16 -9.80 -23.87
C GLU A 96 -15.97 -11.25 -24.36
N ALA A 97 -15.26 -12.09 -23.59
CA ALA A 97 -15.07 -13.50 -23.92
C ALA A 97 -16.39 -14.30 -23.85
N ILE A 98 -17.24 -14.03 -22.86
CA ILE A 98 -18.58 -14.63 -22.75
C ILE A 98 -19.46 -14.21 -23.93
N ASP A 99 -19.45 -12.93 -24.30
CA ASP A 99 -20.23 -12.42 -25.42
C ASP A 99 -19.79 -13.03 -26.76
N GLN A 100 -18.48 -13.13 -27.00
CA GLN A 100 -17.96 -13.83 -28.19
C GLN A 100 -18.38 -15.30 -28.22
N ARG A 101 -18.30 -16.00 -27.08
CA ARG A 101 -18.72 -17.40 -26.97
C ARG A 101 -20.21 -17.55 -27.24
N ASN A 102 -21.04 -16.65 -26.71
CA ASN A 102 -22.49 -16.64 -26.94
C ASN A 102 -22.82 -16.40 -28.41
N GLN A 103 -22.11 -15.50 -29.10
CA GLN A 103 -22.30 -15.28 -30.53
C GLN A 103 -21.95 -16.51 -31.37
N GLN A 104 -20.82 -17.17 -31.07
CA GLN A 104 -20.44 -18.43 -31.74
C GLN A 104 -21.49 -19.53 -31.56
N LEU A 105 -22.00 -19.69 -30.34
CA LEU A 105 -23.01 -20.70 -30.04
C LEU A 105 -24.34 -20.43 -30.76
N ARG A 106 -24.76 -19.17 -30.87
CA ARG A 106 -25.97 -18.81 -31.64
C ARG A 106 -25.80 -19.09 -33.13
N ALA A 107 -24.63 -18.75 -33.70
CA ALA A 107 -24.36 -19.03 -35.11
C ALA A 107 -24.44 -20.54 -35.42
N LEU A 108 -23.93 -21.39 -34.51
CA LEU A 108 -24.04 -22.86 -34.59
C LEU A 108 -25.47 -23.39 -34.44
N GLN A 109 -26.40 -22.62 -33.87
CA GLN A 109 -27.81 -23.00 -33.78
C GLN A 109 -28.62 -22.60 -35.02
N GLU A 110 -28.11 -21.68 -35.81
CA GLU A 110 -28.76 -21.18 -37.04
C GLU A 110 -28.33 -21.97 -38.30
N GLU A 111 -27.31 -22.84 -38.20
CA GLU A 111 -26.95 -23.89 -39.18
C GLU A 111 -27.70 -25.20 -38.92
#